data_AF-A0A9W5ETD2-F1
#
_entry.id   AF-A0A9W5ETD2-F1
#
_cell.length_a   1.000
_cell.length_b   1.000
_cell.length_c   1.000
_cell.angle_alpha   90.00
_cell.angle_beta   90.00
_cell.angle_gamma   90.00
#
_symmetry.space_group_name_H-M   'P 1'
#
loop_
_entity.id
_entity.type
_entity.pdbx_description
1 polymer ?
#
loop_
_entity_poly.entity_id
_entity_poly.type
_entity_poly.pdbx_seq_one_letter_code
_entity_poly.pdbx_strand_id
1 'polypeptide(L)'
;MRKNERHSIYLTLTDLKKINQLSKQRNESKSAIVRKLIHIEKYAQTLKQIEIGNDIMAGFLKELNRLGKNLNQIAYHLNAHIIKKEEAKSDLENNMYLFREEIKKVYERISDLEIKTGVERTKTPAKQQKKGKR
;
A
#
# COMPACT_ATOMS: atom_id res chain seq x y z
N MET A 1 -16.04 -4.20 -28.83
CA MET A 1 -14.73 -3.74 -29.34
C MET A 1 -14.35 -2.44 -28.65
N ARG A 2 -13.09 -2.27 -28.20
CA ARG A 2 -12.59 -0.95 -27.80
C ARG A 2 -12.51 -0.07 -29.05
N LYS A 3 -12.92 1.20 -28.95
CA LYS A 3 -12.68 2.18 -30.02
C LYS A 3 -11.18 2.42 -30.11
N ASN A 4 -10.60 2.21 -31.29
CA ASN A 4 -9.20 2.46 -31.56
C ASN A 4 -9.11 3.63 -32.54
N GLU A 5 -8.27 4.61 -32.24
CA GLU A 5 -7.94 5.71 -33.15
C GLU A 5 -6.51 5.54 -33.65
N ARG A 6 -6.26 5.91 -34.91
CA ARG A 6 -4.94 5.84 -35.52
C ARG A 6 -4.25 7.19 -35.37
N HIS A 7 -3.12 7.18 -34.67
CA HIS A 7 -2.27 8.35 -34.47
C HIS A 7 -0.88 8.06 -35.07
N SER A 8 -0.29 9.07 -35.71
CA SER A 8 1.08 9.03 -36.20
C SER A 8 2.02 9.58 -35.13
N ILE A 9 3.11 8.87 -34.84
CA ILE A 9 4.12 9.28 -33.86
C ILE A 9 5.44 9.44 -34.62
N TYR A 10 6.05 10.61 -34.50
CA TYR A 10 7.38 10.86 -35.03
C TYR A 10 8.43 10.23 -34.12
N LEU A 11 9.34 9.46 -34.71
CA LEU A 11 10.43 8.78 -34.02
C LEU A 11 11.73 9.14 -34.72
N THR A 12 12.81 9.31 -33.95
CA THR A 12 14.14 9.40 -34.56
C THR A 12 14.53 8.05 -35.16
N LEU A 13 15.51 8.04 -36.08
CA LEU A 13 16.03 6.80 -36.65
C LEU A 13 16.57 5.85 -35.56
N THR A 14 17.18 6.41 -34.51
CA THR A 14 17.66 5.70 -33.32
C THR A 14 16.52 5.04 -32.55
N ASP A 15 15.43 5.77 -32.30
CA ASP A 15 14.26 5.22 -31.59
C ASP A 15 13.59 4.10 -32.40
N LEU A 16 13.48 4.29 -33.71
CA LEU A 16 12.91 3.29 -34.60
C LEU A 16 13.74 1.99 -34.61
N LYS A 17 15.07 2.10 -34.65
CA LYS A 17 15.98 0.93 -34.51
C LYS A 17 15.73 0.21 -33.19
N LYS A 18 15.59 0.94 -32.08
CA LYS A 18 15.37 0.35 -30.76
C LYS A 18 14.00 -0.34 -30.65
N ILE A 19 12.93 0.29 -31.15
CA ILE A 19 11.58 -0.29 -31.17
C ILE A 19 11.55 -1.54 -32.06
N ASN A 20 12.24 -1.53 -33.20
CA ASN A 20 12.34 -2.72 -34.06
C ASN A 20 13.05 -3.88 -33.35
N GLN A 21 14.14 -3.59 -32.63
CA GLN A 21 14.86 -4.60 -31.85
C GLN A 21 13.96 -5.18 -30.75
N LEU A 22 13.27 -4.34 -29.98
CA LEU A 22 12.34 -4.77 -28.93
C LEU A 22 11.17 -5.58 -29.47
N SER A 23 10.62 -5.18 -30.61
CA SER A 23 9.54 -5.89 -31.31
C SER A 23 9.93 -7.32 -31.64
N LYS A 24 11.15 -7.52 -32.16
CA LYS A 24 11.70 -8.85 -32.45
C LYS A 24 11.97 -9.65 -31.17
N GLN A 25 12.64 -9.04 -30.19
CA GLN A 25 13.01 -9.73 -28.95
C GLN A 25 11.79 -10.24 -28.15
N ARG A 26 10.71 -9.46 -28.14
CA ARG A 26 9.51 -9.76 -27.34
C ARG A 26 8.41 -10.46 -28.13
N ASN A 27 8.59 -10.65 -29.44
CA ASN A 27 7.56 -11.13 -30.36
C ASN A 27 6.25 -10.32 -30.26
N GLU A 28 6.38 -8.99 -30.27
CA GLU A 28 5.26 -8.06 -30.09
C GLU A 28 5.22 -7.02 -31.21
N SER A 29 4.02 -6.55 -31.56
CA SER A 29 3.90 -5.41 -32.49
C SER A 29 4.48 -4.13 -31.88
N LYS A 30 5.06 -3.27 -32.72
CA LYS A 30 5.58 -1.95 -32.30
C LYS A 30 4.52 -1.14 -31.55
N SER A 31 3.27 -1.16 -32.03
CA SER A 31 2.15 -0.48 -31.38
C SER A 31 1.81 -1.07 -30.00
N ALA A 32 1.97 -2.38 -29.80
CA ALA A 32 1.82 -2.99 -28.48
C ALA A 32 2.90 -2.52 -27.51
N ILE A 33 4.15 -2.43 -27.97
CA ILE A 33 5.27 -1.90 -27.19
C ILE A 33 5.01 -0.45 -26.77
N VAL A 34 4.64 0.41 -27.71
CA VAL A 34 4.33 1.83 -27.43
C VAL A 34 3.17 1.96 -26.45
N ARG A 35 2.08 1.20 -26.63
CA ARG A 35 0.97 1.20 -25.68
C ARG A 35 1.40 0.73 -24.28
N LYS A 36 2.24 -0.30 -24.19
CA LYS A 36 2.78 -0.77 -22.91
C LYS A 36 3.63 0.30 -22.22
N LEU A 37 4.45 1.04 -22.97
CA LEU A 37 5.23 2.17 -22.43
C LEU A 37 4.32 3.28 -21.88
N ILE A 38 3.28 3.66 -22.62
CA ILE A 38 2.27 4.64 -22.14
C ILE A 38 1.54 4.10 -20.90
N HIS A 39 1.26 2.80 -20.86
CA HIS A 39 0.66 2.18 -19.67
C HIS A 39 1.64 2.11 -18.49
N ILE A 40 2.94 1.92 -18.71
CA ILE A 40 3.97 1.95 -17.66
C ILE A 40 4.00 3.30 -16.96
N GLU A 41 3.85 4.41 -17.68
CA GLU A 41 3.71 5.74 -17.07
C GLU A 41 2.50 5.79 -16.12
N LYS A 42 1.36 5.22 -16.52
CA LYS A 42 0.19 5.08 -15.64
C LYS A 42 0.48 4.20 -14.42
N TYR A 43 1.30 3.18 -14.57
CA TYR A 43 1.72 2.31 -13.46
C TYR A 43 2.79 2.94 -12.57
N ALA A 44 3.55 3.95 -13.04
CA ALA A 44 4.58 4.60 -12.22
C ALA A 44 3.98 5.28 -10.99
N GLN A 45 2.79 5.88 -11.13
CA GLN A 45 2.08 6.48 -10.01
C GLN A 45 1.52 5.43 -9.05
N THR A 46 1.07 4.28 -9.58
CA THR A 46 0.64 3.13 -8.77
C THR A 46 1.83 2.49 -8.02
N LEU A 47 2.98 2.36 -8.68
CA LEU A 47 4.23 1.88 -8.06
C LEU A 47 4.66 2.78 -6.91
N LYS A 48 4.60 4.11 -7.09
CA LYS A 48 4.88 5.07 -6.02
C LYS A 48 3.93 4.92 -4.83
N GLN A 49 2.66 4.65 -5.08
CA GLN A 49 1.69 4.39 -4.00
C GLN A 49 1.97 3.06 -3.28
N ILE A 50 2.40 2.03 -4.01
CA ILE A 50 2.81 0.74 -3.42
C ILE A 50 4.08 0.91 -2.56
N GLU A 51 5.07 1.68 -3.03
CA GLU A 51 6.28 1.99 -2.25
C GLU A 51 5.94 2.68 -0.93
N ILE A 52 5.09 3.71 -0.96
CA ILE A 52 4.62 4.39 0.26
C ILE A 52 3.91 3.40 1.20
N GLY A 53 3.07 2.52 0.66
CA GLY A 53 2.37 1.49 1.44
C GLY A 53 3.35 0.50 2.10
N ASN A 54 4.39 0.08 1.39
CA ASN A 54 5.42 -0.81 1.90
C ASN A 54 6.23 -0.16 3.02
N ASP A 55 6.57 1.13 2.91
CA ASP A 55 7.27 1.88 3.95
C ASP A 55 6.44 1.96 5.23
N ILE A 56 5.14 2.22 5.10
CA ILE A 56 4.19 2.22 6.23
C ILE A 56 4.14 0.83 6.87
N MET A 57 3.99 -0.24 6.08
CA MET A 57 3.98 -1.62 6.59
C MET A 57 5.30 -1.98 7.30
N ALA A 58 6.44 -1.56 6.78
CA ALA A 58 7.74 -1.77 7.43
C ALA A 58 7.80 -1.06 8.79
N GLY A 59 7.27 0.17 8.88
CA GLY A 59 7.09 0.89 10.14
C GLY A 59 6.25 0.12 11.15
N PHE A 60 5.10 -0.40 10.72
CA PHE A 60 4.23 -1.23 11.58
C PHE A 60 4.91 -2.51 12.07
N LEU A 61 5.61 -3.23 11.18
CA LEU A 61 6.34 -4.44 11.57
C LEU A 61 7.42 -4.16 12.61
N LYS A 62 8.11 -3.01 12.50
CA LYS A 62 9.10 -2.58 13.48
C LYS A 62 8.46 -2.33 14.85
N GLU A 63 7.30 -1.67 14.89
CA GLU A 63 6.59 -1.44 16.14
C GLU A 63 6.03 -2.74 16.74
N LEU A 64 5.46 -3.63 15.93
CA LEU A 64 5.04 -4.96 16.38
C LEU A 64 6.19 -5.76 16.99
N ASN A 65 7.37 -5.73 16.37
CA ASN A 65 8.56 -6.37 16.91
C ASN A 65 8.99 -5.75 18.25
N ARG A 66 8.89 -4.42 18.40
CA ARG A 66 9.13 -3.73 19.67
C ARG A 66 8.16 -4.20 20.75
N LEU A 67 6.87 -4.26 20.44
CA LEU A 67 5.84 -4.74 21.37
C LEU A 67 6.07 -6.21 21.76
N GLY A 68 6.43 -7.07 20.80
CA GLY A 68 6.75 -8.48 21.06
C GLY A 68 7.96 -8.65 21.98
N LYS A 69 9.01 -7.85 21.81
CA LYS A 69 10.17 -7.85 22.72
C LYS A 69 9.79 -7.42 24.13
N ASN A 70 8.97 -6.38 24.27
CA ASN A 70 8.49 -5.91 25.57
C ASN A 70 7.64 -6.99 26.26
N LEU A 71 6.76 -7.67 25.52
CA LEU A 71 5.97 -8.79 26.04
C LEU A 71 6.85 -9.96 26.49
N ASN A 72 7.89 -10.30 25.73
CA ASN A 72 8.84 -11.33 26.13
C ASN A 72 9.61 -10.97 27.40
N GLN A 73 9.98 -9.70 27.57
CA GLN A 73 10.61 -9.22 28.80
C GLN A 73 9.65 -9.31 29.99
N ILE A 74 8.39 -8.90 29.82
CA ILE A 74 7.36 -9.04 30.86
C ILE A 74 7.22 -10.52 31.24
N ALA A 75 7.11 -11.42 30.27
CA ALA A 75 7.03 -12.86 30.53
C ALA A 75 8.26 -13.43 31.24
N TYR A 76 9.46 -12.97 30.87
CA TYR A 76 10.71 -13.35 31.54
C TYR A 76 10.73 -12.88 33.00
N HIS A 77 10.39 -11.61 33.27
CA HIS A 77 10.31 -11.07 34.62
C HIS A 77 9.23 -11.76 35.45
N LEU A 78 8.06 -12.05 34.87
CA LEU A 78 7.02 -12.82 35.53
C LEU A 78 7.50 -14.22 35.91
N ASN A 79 8.19 -14.92 35.00
CA ASN A 79 8.74 -16.25 35.27
C ASN A 79 9.88 -16.22 36.30
N ALA A 80 10.69 -15.16 36.32
CA ALA A 80 11.80 -14.99 37.25
C ALA A 80 11.37 -14.55 38.67
N HIS A 81 10.23 -13.86 38.81
CA HIS A 81 9.74 -13.29 40.08
C HIS A 81 8.63 -14.09 40.79
N ILE A 82 8.35 -15.34 40.40
CA ILE A 82 7.44 -16.26 41.15
C ILE A 82 8.03 -16.70 42.52
N ILE A 83 8.95 -15.92 43.11
CA ILE A 83 9.53 -16.18 44.43
C ILE A 83 8.79 -15.35 45.51
N LYS A 84 8.07 -14.27 45.18
CA LYS A 84 7.17 -13.54 46.10
C LYS A 84 5.92 -13.01 45.38
N LYS A 85 4.75 -13.50 45.79
CA LYS A 85 3.48 -13.46 45.04
C LYS A 85 2.84 -12.06 44.99
N GLU A 86 3.08 -11.24 46.01
CA GLU A 86 2.47 -9.91 46.17
C GLU A 86 3.16 -8.82 45.31
N GLU A 87 4.48 -8.86 45.15
CA GLU A 87 5.24 -7.89 44.33
C GLU A 87 5.00 -8.14 42.82
N ALA A 88 4.96 -9.40 42.41
CA ALA A 88 4.74 -9.78 41.02
C ALA A 88 3.37 -9.33 40.47
N LYS A 89 2.34 -9.24 41.31
CA LYS A 89 1.01 -8.77 40.91
C LYS A 89 1.01 -7.27 40.63
N SER A 90 1.66 -6.48 41.49
CA SER A 90 1.73 -5.02 41.33
C SER A 90 2.56 -4.63 40.10
N ASP A 91 3.69 -5.31 39.86
CA ASP A 91 4.52 -5.08 38.69
C ASP A 91 3.83 -5.49 37.39
N LEU A 92 3.04 -6.57 37.41
CA LEU A 92 2.24 -6.98 36.27
C LEU A 92 1.15 -5.96 35.92
N GLU A 93 0.43 -5.48 36.94
CA GLU A 93 -0.62 -4.46 36.75
C GLU A 93 -0.03 -3.17 36.16
N ASN A 94 1.13 -2.72 36.67
CA ASN A 94 1.84 -1.56 36.12
C ASN A 94 2.32 -1.79 34.68
N ASN A 95 2.90 -2.95 34.38
CA ASN A 95 3.37 -3.27 33.03
C ASN A 95 2.21 -3.40 32.03
N MET A 96 1.07 -3.96 32.43
CA MET A 96 -0.13 -4.03 31.60
C MET A 96 -0.73 -2.64 31.37
N TYR A 97 -0.68 -1.76 32.37
CA TYR A 97 -1.08 -0.36 32.21
C TYR A 97 -0.19 0.38 31.21
N LEU A 98 1.13 0.26 31.33
CA LEU A 98 2.09 0.86 30.38
C LEU A 98 1.90 0.31 28.96
N PHE A 99 1.66 -1.00 28.84
CA PHE A 99 1.40 -1.62 27.55
C PHE A 99 0.11 -1.09 26.91
N ARG A 100 -0.96 -0.92 27.70
CA ARG A 100 -2.22 -0.33 27.24
C ARG A 100 -2.02 1.10 26.73
N GLU A 101 -1.25 1.92 27.43
CA GLU A 101 -0.98 3.30 27.04
C GLU A 101 -0.17 3.37 25.74
N GLU A 102 0.82 2.49 25.55
CA GLU A 102 1.56 2.42 24.29
C GLU A 102 0.67 1.97 23.12
N ILE A 103 -0.23 1.00 23.32
CA ILE A 103 -1.23 0.63 22.31
C ILE A 103 -2.11 1.82 21.94
N LYS A 104 -2.49 2.64 22.92
CA LYS A 104 -3.36 3.80 22.71
C LYS A 104 -2.67 4.88 21.88
N LYS A 105 -1.38 5.17 22.16
CA LYS A 105 -0.56 6.08 21.35
C LYS A 105 -0.41 5.61 19.90
N VAL A 106 -0.24 4.31 19.71
CA VAL A 106 -0.19 3.71 18.38
C VAL A 106 -1.53 3.87 17.68
N TYR A 107 -2.64 3.58 18.35
CA TYR A 107 -3.99 3.77 17.80
C TYR A 107 -4.24 5.23 17.38
N GLU A 108 -3.90 6.20 18.22
CA GLU A 108 -4.05 7.64 17.91
C GLU A 108 -3.20 8.05 16.70
N ARG A 109 -1.95 7.59 16.61
CA ARG A 109 -1.10 7.80 15.42
C ARG A 109 -1.69 7.18 14.16
N ILE A 110 -2.33 6.01 14.26
CA ILE A 110 -3.01 5.39 13.12
C ILE A 110 -4.23 6.22 12.71
N SER A 111 -5.01 6.73 13.67
CA SER A 111 -6.17 7.59 13.42
C SER A 111 -5.79 8.93 12.79
N ASP A 112 -4.62 9.49 13.12
CA ASP A 112 -4.11 10.70 12.47
C ASP A 112 -3.60 10.44 11.03
N LEU A 113 -3.18 9.20 10.76
CA LEU A 113 -2.77 8.73 9.44
C LEU A 113 -3.93 8.22 8.59
N GLU A 114 -5.11 8.00 9.17
CA GLU A 114 -6.34 7.80 8.40
C GLU A 114 -6.59 9.06 7.58
N ILE A 115 -6.21 9.00 6.30
CA ILE A 115 -6.60 9.98 5.32
C ILE A 115 -8.12 10.13 5.45
N LYS A 116 -8.59 11.31 5.90
CA LYS A 116 -10.00 11.69 5.75
C LYS A 116 -10.28 11.71 4.26
N THR A 117 -10.65 10.56 3.70
CA THR A 117 -11.17 10.46 2.34
C THR A 117 -12.56 11.06 2.35
N GLY A 118 -12.64 12.38 2.56
CA GLY A 118 -13.77 13.23 2.21
C GLY A 118 -13.82 13.36 0.70
N VAL A 119 -13.87 12.23 0.00
CA VAL A 119 -14.29 12.20 -1.39
C VAL A 119 -15.81 12.10 -1.30
N GLU A 120 -16.50 13.21 -1.58
CA GLU A 120 -17.93 13.16 -1.85
C GLU A 120 -18.16 12.02 -2.84
N ARG A 121 -18.93 11.01 -2.42
CA ARG A 121 -19.36 9.94 -3.31
C ARG A 121 -20.27 10.59 -4.35
N THR A 122 -19.70 11.12 -5.43
CA THR A 122 -20.48 11.53 -6.59
C THR A 122 -21.20 10.29 -7.10
N LYS A 123 -22.53 10.27 -6.97
CA LYS A 123 -23.39 9.17 -7.40
C LYS A 123 -22.98 8.76 -8.82
N THR A 124 -22.68 7.48 -8.99
CA THR A 124 -22.52 6.83 -10.30
C THR A 124 -23.66 7.29 -11.22
N PRO A 125 -23.40 7.84 -12.42
CA PRO A 125 -24.47 8.21 -13.32
C PRO A 125 -25.30 6.97 -13.64
N ALA A 126 -26.59 6.99 -13.28
CA ALA A 126 -27.53 5.95 -13.67
C ALA A 126 -27.53 5.87 -15.20
N LYS A 127 -27.37 4.65 -15.73
CA LYS A 127 -27.52 4.37 -17.17
C LYS A 127 -28.82 5.01 -17.66
N GLN A 128 -28.72 6.05 -18.49
CA GLN A 128 -29.85 6.53 -19.26
C GLN A 128 -30.31 5.38 -20.16
N GLN A 129 -31.42 4.74 -19.78
CA GLN A 129 -32.18 3.91 -20.70
C GLN A 129 -32.62 4.80 -21.85
N LYS A 130 -31.92 4.71 -22.99
CA LYS A 130 -32.45 5.20 -24.26
C LYS A 130 -33.70 4.37 -24.58
N LYS A 131 -34.87 4.86 -24.21
CA LYS A 131 -36.12 4.42 -24.83
C LYS A 131 -36.02 4.79 -26.31
N GLY A 132 -35.93 3.77 -27.16
CA GLY A 132 -36.04 3.92 -28.60
C GLY A 132 -37.40 4.54 -28.93
N LYS A 133 -37.38 5.65 -29.66
CA LYS A 133 -38.48 6.01 -30.54
C LYS A 133 -38.16 5.41 -31.90
N ARG A 134 -38.90 4.39 -32.30
CA ARG A 134 -39.27 4.11 -33.67
C ARG A 134 -40.61 3.41 -33.65
#